data_AF-A0A667Y6H8-F1
#
_entry.id   AF-A0A667Y6H8-F1
#
_cell.length_a   1.000
_cell.length_b   1.000
_cell.length_c   1.000
_cell.angle_alpha   90.00
_cell.angle_beta   90.00
_cell.angle_gamma   90.00
#
_symmetry.space_group_name_H-M   'P 1'
#
loop_
_entity.id
_entity.type
_entity.pdbx_description
1 polymer ?
#
loop_
_entity_poly.entity_id
_entity_poly.type
_entity_poly.pdbx_seq_one_letter_code
_entity_poly.pdbx_strand_id
1 'polypeptide(L)'
;MTSQHPVFIKDPQRYLLYWKGRFLEQPLTDFCSVIKTNSTGPVEKQEEYFLLCDILPEDRLLREKLQQKRLEEILEQQQKERDDSSFQRLCMFCSEEFTGNRSSLLNHMAREHSFSIGLPDNIVYCNEFLDALQSKLDNLQCLYCEKTFRDKTTLKDHMRKKAHRRINAGNREYDRFYVINYLELGKTWEEVQSEDDRDLVDDEDDDWSDWRAHPVCAVCLFCDQQSETMDKIYTHMQEAHGFDLHRLRTDLSE
;
A
#
# COMPACT_ATOMS: atom_id res chain seq x y z
N MET A 1 -0.60 -16.91 -24.12
CA MET A 1 0.15 -17.47 -22.98
C MET A 1 0.04 -16.43 -21.89
N THR A 2 -0.99 -16.54 -21.06
CA THR A 2 -1.21 -15.67 -19.92
C THR A 2 -0.04 -15.83 -18.96
N SER A 3 0.71 -14.76 -18.76
CA SER A 3 1.77 -14.68 -17.75
C SER A 3 1.14 -14.87 -16.38
N GLN A 4 1.07 -16.12 -15.90
CA GLN A 4 0.74 -16.41 -14.50
C GLN A 4 1.95 -15.98 -13.66
N HIS A 5 1.95 -14.71 -13.25
CA HIS A 5 2.82 -14.26 -12.19
C HIS A 5 2.51 -15.08 -10.94
N PRO A 6 3.53 -15.60 -10.22
CA PRO A 6 3.29 -16.36 -9.01
C PRO A 6 2.56 -15.48 -7.99
N VAL A 7 1.27 -15.75 -7.79
CA VAL A 7 0.43 -15.03 -6.83
C VAL A 7 0.92 -15.37 -5.43
N PHE A 8 1.69 -14.46 -4.83
CA PHE A 8 2.19 -14.59 -3.47
C PHE A 8 1.02 -14.67 -2.48
N ILE A 9 1.02 -15.71 -1.64
CA ILE A 9 0.03 -15.87 -0.59
C ILE A 9 0.33 -14.85 0.50
N LYS A 10 -0.46 -13.77 0.53
CA LYS A 10 -0.26 -12.64 1.45
C LYS A 10 -0.55 -13.06 2.92
N ASP A 11 -1.42 -14.04 3.17
CA ASP A 11 -1.68 -14.61 4.51
C ASP A 11 -1.49 -16.14 4.50
N PRO A 12 -0.24 -16.62 4.67
CA PRO A 12 0.05 -18.05 4.61
C PRO A 12 -0.56 -18.81 5.78
N GLN A 13 -0.77 -18.16 6.94
CA GLN A 13 -1.28 -18.84 8.12
C GLN A 13 -2.76 -19.20 7.95
N ARG A 14 -3.60 -18.23 7.56
CA ARG A 14 -5.03 -18.49 7.31
C ARG A 14 -5.23 -19.41 6.10
N TYR A 15 -4.39 -19.28 5.07
CA TYR A 15 -4.38 -20.16 3.91
C TYR A 15 -4.09 -21.62 4.29
N LEU A 16 -3.01 -21.86 5.05
CA LEU A 16 -2.64 -23.20 5.49
C LEU A 16 -3.67 -23.80 6.44
N LEU A 17 -4.27 -23.00 7.33
CA LEU A 17 -5.34 -23.47 8.21
C LEU A 17 -6.57 -23.93 7.44
N TYR A 18 -6.99 -23.18 6.41
CA TYR A 18 -8.09 -23.55 5.54
C TYR A 18 -7.84 -24.88 4.84
N TRP A 19 -6.70 -24.99 4.15
CA TRP A 19 -6.34 -26.21 3.42
C TRP A 19 -6.10 -27.40 4.33
N LYS A 20 -5.54 -27.19 5.53
CA LYS A 20 -5.43 -28.24 6.55
C LYS A 20 -6.79 -28.80 6.94
N GLY A 21 -7.83 -27.98 7.05
CA GLY A 21 -9.20 -28.43 7.30
C GLY A 21 -9.75 -29.23 6.12
N ARG A 22 -9.63 -28.68 4.90
CA ARG A 22 -10.17 -29.31 3.68
C ARG A 22 -9.50 -30.65 3.34
N PHE A 23 -8.20 -30.79 3.60
CA PHE A 23 -7.48 -32.05 3.41
C PHE A 23 -7.87 -33.16 4.41
N LEU A 24 -8.55 -32.81 5.52
CA LEU A 24 -9.10 -33.81 6.44
C LEU A 24 -10.48 -34.30 6.01
N GLU A 25 -11.20 -33.54 5.18
CA GLU A 25 -12.56 -33.86 4.75
C GLU A 25 -12.61 -34.70 3.47
N GLN A 26 -11.67 -34.47 2.55
CA GLN A 26 -11.63 -35.10 1.22
C GLN A 26 -10.20 -35.46 0.82
N PRO A 27 -10.01 -36.48 -0.05
CA PRO A 27 -8.69 -36.93 -0.46
C PRO A 27 -7.95 -35.86 -1.27
N LEU A 28 -6.63 -35.82 -1.13
CA LEU A 28 -5.75 -34.84 -1.78
C LEU A 28 -5.86 -34.84 -3.32
N THR A 29 -6.28 -35.94 -3.93
CA THR A 29 -6.47 -36.07 -5.38
C THR A 29 -7.56 -35.16 -5.94
N ASP A 30 -8.50 -34.71 -5.10
CA ASP A 30 -9.62 -33.87 -5.53
C ASP A 30 -9.22 -32.38 -5.58
N PHE A 31 -8.13 -32.02 -4.89
CA PHE A 31 -7.65 -30.64 -4.78
C PHE A 31 -6.23 -30.43 -5.29
N CYS A 32 -5.46 -31.48 -5.51
CA CYS A 32 -4.06 -31.36 -5.91
C CYS A 32 -3.80 -32.14 -7.19
N SER A 33 -3.06 -31.52 -8.11
CA SER A 33 -2.51 -32.24 -9.26
C SER A 33 -1.46 -33.23 -8.78
N VAL A 34 -1.62 -34.51 -9.13
CA VAL A 34 -0.68 -35.57 -8.75
C VAL A 34 0.47 -35.63 -9.75
N ILE A 35 1.67 -35.36 -9.27
CA ILE A 35 2.91 -35.50 -10.03
C ILE A 35 3.60 -36.77 -9.54
N LYS A 36 3.74 -37.76 -10.42
CA LYS A 36 4.45 -39.01 -10.11
C LYS A 36 5.90 -38.90 -10.58
N THR A 37 6.86 -38.98 -9.67
CA THR A 37 8.27 -39.12 -10.05
C THR A 37 8.56 -40.57 -10.41
N ASN A 38 9.44 -40.81 -11.39
CA ASN A 38 9.76 -42.15 -11.91
C ASN A 38 8.55 -42.96 -12.42
N SER A 39 7.66 -42.35 -13.20
CA SER A 39 6.47 -43.00 -13.78
C SER A 39 6.76 -44.26 -14.63
N THR A 40 8.01 -44.49 -15.04
CA THR A 40 8.49 -45.70 -15.74
C THR A 40 9.38 -46.62 -14.88
N GLY A 41 9.63 -46.28 -13.62
CA GLY A 41 10.47 -47.05 -12.68
C GLY A 41 9.69 -48.05 -11.81
N PRO A 42 10.39 -48.90 -11.01
CA PRO A 42 9.76 -49.84 -10.09
C PRO A 42 8.80 -49.13 -9.12
N VAL A 43 7.66 -49.74 -8.82
CA VAL A 43 6.58 -49.16 -7.97
C VAL A 43 7.12 -48.67 -6.62
N GLU A 44 8.12 -49.33 -6.07
CA GLU A 44 8.77 -48.99 -4.79
C GLU A 44 9.55 -47.66 -4.81
N LYS A 45 9.81 -47.08 -5.99
CA LYS A 45 10.54 -45.81 -6.19
C LYS A 45 9.69 -44.70 -6.81
N GLN A 46 8.38 -44.94 -6.92
CA GLN A 46 7.43 -43.94 -7.39
C GLN A 46 6.98 -43.11 -6.18
N GLU A 47 7.28 -41.81 -6.20
CA GLU A 47 6.77 -40.87 -5.19
C GLU A 47 5.68 -40.01 -5.80
N GLU A 48 4.58 -39.83 -5.08
CA GLU A 48 3.46 -38.99 -5.48
C GLU A 48 3.58 -37.63 -4.78
N TYR A 49 3.79 -36.58 -5.59
CA TYR A 49 3.77 -35.19 -5.15
C TYR A 49 2.42 -34.57 -5.48
N PHE A 50 1.82 -33.89 -4.50
CA PHE A 50 0.52 -33.24 -4.66
C PHE A 50 0.75 -31.73 -4.78
N LEU A 51 0.47 -31.17 -5.96
CA LEU A 51 0.62 -29.75 -6.24
C LEU A 51 -0.72 -29.03 -6.15
N LEU A 52 -0.83 -28.14 -5.18
CA LEU A 52 -1.94 -27.22 -5.02
C LEU A 52 -1.72 -26.01 -5.95
N CYS A 53 -2.50 -25.92 -7.02
CA CYS A 53 -2.35 -24.91 -8.06
C CYS A 53 -3.56 -23.96 -8.12
N ASP A 54 -3.31 -22.76 -8.61
CA ASP A 54 -4.28 -21.69 -8.88
C ASP A 54 -5.32 -22.04 -9.96
N ILE A 55 -5.15 -23.17 -10.64
CA ILE A 55 -6.11 -23.75 -11.58
C ILE A 55 -7.42 -24.14 -10.87
N LEU A 56 -7.37 -24.48 -9.57
CA LEU A 56 -8.59 -24.74 -8.82
C LEU A 56 -9.36 -23.44 -8.56
N PRO A 57 -10.64 -23.34 -8.99
CA PRO A 57 -11.47 -22.19 -8.68
C PRO A 57 -11.56 -21.92 -7.17
N GLU A 58 -11.57 -22.98 -6.36
CA GLU A 58 -11.60 -22.85 -4.90
C GLU A 58 -10.33 -22.20 -4.33
N ASP A 59 -9.14 -22.58 -4.82
CA ASP A 59 -7.88 -21.99 -4.37
C ASP A 59 -7.79 -20.52 -4.76
N ARG A 60 -8.19 -20.20 -6.01
CA ARG A 60 -8.25 -18.82 -6.50
C ARG A 60 -9.18 -17.97 -5.64
N LEU A 61 -10.41 -18.42 -5.40
CA LEU A 61 -11.39 -17.72 -4.57
C LEU A 61 -10.91 -17.54 -3.12
N LEU A 62 -10.22 -18.53 -2.55
CA LEU A 62 -9.64 -18.41 -1.22
C LEU A 62 -8.55 -17.33 -1.17
N ARG A 63 -7.64 -17.30 -2.16
CA ARG A 63 -6.58 -16.29 -2.24
C ARG A 63 -7.17 -14.89 -2.40
N GLU A 64 -8.14 -14.73 -3.29
CA GLU A 64 -8.87 -13.47 -3.51
C GLU A 64 -9.55 -13.00 -2.21
N LYS A 65 -10.26 -13.90 -1.53
CA LYS A 65 -10.94 -13.58 -0.27
C LYS A 65 -9.99 -13.18 0.85
N LEU A 66 -8.87 -13.89 1.01
CA LEU A 66 -7.86 -13.56 2.02
C LEU A 66 -7.19 -12.22 1.72
N GLN A 67 -6.95 -11.92 0.45
CA GLN A 67 -6.41 -10.63 0.03
C GLN A 67 -7.41 -9.49 0.24
N GLN A 68 -8.66 -9.66 -0.18
CA GLN A 68 -9.71 -8.66 0.02
C GLN A 68 -9.85 -8.33 1.50
N LYS A 69 -9.94 -9.35 2.36
CA LYS A 69 -10.00 -9.14 3.81
C LYS A 69 -8.78 -8.38 4.34
N ARG A 70 -7.58 -8.70 3.84
CA ARG A 70 -6.37 -7.98 4.23
C ARG A 70 -6.40 -6.53 3.76
N LEU A 71 -6.87 -6.27 2.53
CA LEU A 71 -7.00 -4.91 2.01
C LEU A 71 -7.99 -4.10 2.84
N GLU A 72 -9.14 -4.68 3.19
CA GLU A 72 -10.13 -4.06 4.10
C GLU A 72 -9.49 -3.70 5.45
N GLU A 73 -8.77 -4.62 6.08
CA GLU A 73 -8.04 -4.39 7.34
C GLU A 73 -7.03 -3.21 7.21
N ILE A 74 -6.34 -3.11 6.08
CA ILE A 74 -5.37 -2.03 5.81
C ILE A 74 -6.04 -0.68 5.57
N LEU A 75 -7.14 -0.64 4.82
CA LEU A 75 -7.89 0.59 4.56
C LEU A 75 -8.56 1.10 5.84
N GLU A 76 -9.08 0.22 6.69
CA GLU A 76 -9.60 0.59 8.00
C GLU A 76 -8.49 1.20 8.89
N GLN A 77 -7.30 0.58 8.90
CA GLN A 77 -6.15 1.12 9.62
C GLN A 77 -5.70 2.48 9.05
N GLN A 78 -5.69 2.64 7.73
CA GLN A 78 -5.38 3.91 7.06
C GLN A 78 -6.35 5.00 7.49
N GLN A 79 -7.66 4.73 7.46
CA GLN A 79 -8.70 5.68 7.86
C GLN A 79 -8.55 6.06 9.34
N LYS A 80 -8.31 5.08 10.22
CA LYS A 80 -8.02 5.33 11.63
C LYS A 80 -6.84 6.27 11.83
N GLU A 81 -5.76 6.10 11.08
CA GLU A 81 -4.59 6.98 11.15
C GLU A 81 -4.80 8.35 10.49
N ARG A 82 -5.77 8.50 9.58
CA ARG A 82 -6.19 9.81 9.04
C ARG A 82 -6.98 10.60 10.06
N ASP A 83 -7.86 9.95 10.81
CA ASP A 83 -8.72 10.59 11.81
C ASP A 83 -8.02 10.76 13.17
N ASP A 84 -6.87 10.08 13.36
CA ASP A 84 -6.09 10.19 14.59
C ASP A 84 -5.58 11.62 14.81
N SER A 85 -5.95 12.17 15.97
CA SER A 85 -5.53 13.48 16.48
C SER A 85 -4.66 13.36 17.74
N SER A 86 -4.35 12.13 18.17
CA SER A 86 -3.52 11.84 19.33
C SER A 86 -2.05 11.58 18.99
N PHE A 87 -1.67 11.72 17.72
CA PHE A 87 -0.30 11.54 17.27
C PHE A 87 0.61 12.54 17.97
N GLN A 88 1.68 12.06 18.59
CA GLN A 88 2.70 12.87 19.23
C GLN A 88 4.08 12.27 18.96
N ARG A 89 4.96 13.03 18.31
CA ARG A 89 6.31 12.56 18.00
C ARG A 89 7.28 13.71 17.71
N LEU A 90 8.54 13.51 18.08
CA LEU A 90 9.64 14.40 17.68
C LEU A 90 10.11 14.08 16.26
N CYS A 91 10.49 15.11 15.50
CA CYS A 91 11.15 14.90 14.22
C CYS A 91 12.54 14.27 14.43
N MET A 92 12.87 13.26 13.61
CA MET A 92 14.14 12.53 13.72
C MET A 92 15.38 13.33 13.26
N PHE A 93 15.18 14.44 12.55
CA PHE A 93 16.26 15.25 12.00
C PHE A 93 16.51 16.55 12.78
N CYS A 94 15.48 17.10 13.43
CA CYS A 94 15.52 18.33 14.23
C CYS A 94 15.01 18.11 15.66
N SER A 95 14.68 19.18 16.38
CA SER A 95 14.18 19.13 17.76
C SER A 95 12.72 19.59 17.87
N GLU A 96 12.01 19.69 16.74
CA GLU A 96 10.61 20.08 16.71
C GLU A 96 9.71 18.89 17.09
N GLU A 97 8.68 19.21 17.87
CA GLU A 97 7.66 18.28 18.33
C GLU A 97 6.37 18.48 17.55
N PHE A 98 5.80 17.39 17.09
CA PHE A 98 4.55 17.39 16.33
C PHE A 98 3.48 16.68 17.14
N THR A 99 2.35 17.37 17.31
CA THR A 99 1.13 16.85 17.94
C THR A 99 -0.05 16.94 16.96
N GLY A 100 -1.10 16.16 17.18
CA GLY A 100 -2.29 16.16 16.34
C GLY A 100 -2.28 15.03 15.34
N ASN A 101 -2.06 15.33 14.05
CA ASN A 101 -2.09 14.36 12.97
C ASN A 101 -0.68 14.04 12.43
N ARG A 102 -0.45 12.79 12.03
CA ARG A 102 0.82 12.32 11.43
C ARG A 102 1.27 13.12 10.20
N SER A 103 0.33 13.66 9.43
CA SER A 103 0.60 14.44 8.22
C SER A 103 1.48 15.66 8.50
N SER A 104 1.32 16.31 9.66
CA SER A 104 2.13 17.46 10.07
C SER A 104 3.62 17.14 10.12
N LEU A 105 3.98 16.00 10.74
CA LEU A 105 5.38 15.56 10.82
C LEU A 105 5.94 15.19 9.45
N LEU A 106 5.19 14.40 8.67
CA LEU A 106 5.64 13.93 7.36
C LEU A 106 5.82 15.10 6.37
N ASN A 107 4.91 16.07 6.39
CA ASN A 107 5.01 17.28 5.58
C ASN A 107 6.18 18.17 6.03
N HIS A 108 6.45 18.26 7.34
CA HIS A 108 7.64 18.95 7.85
C HIS A 108 8.93 18.28 7.36
N MET A 109 9.04 16.94 7.47
CA MET A 109 10.19 16.20 6.98
C MET A 109 10.43 16.44 5.48
N ALA A 110 9.37 16.47 4.69
CA ALA A 110 9.46 16.73 3.25
C ALA A 110 9.87 18.19 2.94
N ARG A 111 9.38 19.18 3.69
CA ARG A 111 9.64 20.61 3.42
C ARG A 111 10.97 21.09 4.00
N GLU A 112 11.17 20.91 5.31
CA GLU A 112 12.32 21.47 6.05
C GLU A 112 13.58 20.62 5.91
N HIS A 113 13.43 19.31 5.71
CA HIS A 113 14.56 18.39 5.57
C HIS A 113 14.72 17.85 4.16
N SER A 114 13.79 18.20 3.26
CA SER A 114 13.73 17.64 1.92
C SER A 114 13.75 16.10 1.92
N PHE A 115 13.25 15.48 2.99
CA PHE A 115 13.25 14.04 3.18
C PHE A 115 11.83 13.53 2.99
N SER A 116 11.58 12.86 1.86
CA SER A 116 10.25 12.36 1.50
C SER A 116 10.22 10.84 1.55
N ILE A 117 9.25 10.32 2.29
CA ILE A 117 8.96 8.87 2.37
C ILE A 117 7.61 8.54 1.72
N GLY A 118 7.00 9.48 1.00
CA GLY A 118 5.66 9.35 0.42
C GLY A 118 4.63 10.28 1.05
N LEU A 119 3.44 10.32 0.45
CA LEU A 119 2.32 11.10 0.97
C LEU A 119 1.80 10.46 2.27
N PRO A 120 1.38 11.27 3.26
CA PRO A 120 0.78 10.76 4.50
C PRO A 120 -0.35 9.76 4.24
N ASP A 121 -1.15 10.03 3.22
CA ASP A 121 -2.30 9.23 2.83
C ASP A 121 -1.90 7.85 2.34
N ASN A 122 -0.77 7.70 1.68
CA ASN A 122 -0.34 6.42 1.11
C ASN A 122 0.40 5.53 2.11
N ILE A 123 0.57 6.00 3.35
CA ILE A 123 1.30 5.30 4.41
C ILE A 123 0.30 4.67 5.38
N VAL A 124 0.61 3.46 5.85
CA VAL A 124 -0.08 2.75 6.94
C VAL A 124 0.92 2.27 7.98
N TYR A 125 0.47 2.08 9.22
CA TYR A 125 1.32 1.79 10.38
C TYR A 125 2.41 2.85 10.55
N CYS A 126 2.04 4.13 10.47
CA CYS A 126 3.00 5.25 10.44
C CYS A 126 3.95 5.26 11.64
N ASN A 127 3.45 4.93 12.83
CA ASN A 127 4.30 4.85 14.04
C ASN A 127 5.37 3.76 13.90
N GLU A 128 4.99 2.56 13.49
CA GLU A 128 5.93 1.46 13.26
C GLU A 128 6.93 1.79 12.15
N PHE A 129 6.48 2.49 11.11
CA PHE A 129 7.35 2.90 10.03
C PHE A 129 8.42 3.89 10.51
N LEU A 130 8.00 4.93 11.23
CA LEU A 130 8.90 5.91 11.81
C LEU A 130 9.84 5.28 12.86
N ASP A 131 9.38 4.28 13.63
CA ASP A 131 10.22 3.51 14.56
C ASP A 131 11.30 2.72 13.82
N ALA A 132 10.94 2.07 12.71
CA ALA A 132 11.89 1.33 11.89
C ALA A 132 12.97 2.27 11.28
N LEU A 133 12.55 3.45 10.81
CA LEU A 133 13.48 4.46 10.29
C LEU A 133 14.37 5.03 11.40
N GLN A 134 13.80 5.33 12.57
CA GLN A 134 14.54 5.84 13.72
C GLN A 134 15.59 4.83 14.19
N SER A 135 15.21 3.56 14.31
CA SER A 135 16.12 2.46 14.67
C SER A 135 17.30 2.36 13.69
N LYS A 136 17.07 2.50 12.38
CA LYS A 136 18.16 2.52 11.39
C LYS A 136 19.08 3.74 11.57
N LEU A 137 18.53 4.92 11.86
CA LEU A 137 19.34 6.11 12.14
C LEU A 137 20.15 5.99 13.45
N ASP A 138 19.58 5.36 14.47
CA ASP A 138 20.25 5.12 15.76
C ASP A 138 21.37 4.08 15.63
N ASN A 139 21.20 3.11 14.73
CA ASN A 139 22.25 2.18 14.28
C ASN A 139 23.27 2.82 13.32
N LEU A 140 23.22 4.15 13.16
CA LEU A 140 24.10 4.93 12.28
C LEU A 140 24.06 4.45 10.82
N GLN A 141 22.92 3.93 10.37
CA GLN A 141 22.71 3.43 9.01
C GLN A 141 22.01 4.47 8.14
N CYS A 142 22.51 4.67 6.92
CA CYS A 142 21.85 5.53 5.94
C CYS A 142 20.59 4.86 5.37
N LEU A 143 19.47 5.57 5.41
CA LEU A 143 18.16 5.06 4.94
C LEU A 143 18.09 4.80 3.42
N TYR A 144 18.98 5.43 2.63
CA TYR A 144 19.01 5.28 1.17
C TYR A 144 20.01 4.23 0.69
N CYS A 145 21.27 4.34 1.12
CA CYS A 145 22.34 3.45 0.64
C CYS A 145 22.70 2.32 1.62
N GLU A 146 22.04 2.28 2.77
CA GLU A 146 22.16 1.23 3.80
C GLU A 146 23.55 1.04 4.40
N LYS A 147 24.49 1.94 4.08
CA LYS A 147 25.83 1.96 4.68
C LYS A 147 25.76 2.42 6.13
N THR A 148 26.55 1.80 6.99
CA THR A 148 26.73 2.17 8.39
C THR A 148 27.89 3.15 8.54
N PHE A 149 27.77 4.04 9.53
CA PHE A 149 28.73 5.11 9.81
C PHE A 149 29.20 5.01 11.25
N ARG A 150 30.35 5.64 11.52
CA ARG A 150 30.99 5.59 12.84
C ARG A 150 30.33 6.52 13.87
N ASP A 151 29.69 7.60 13.41
CA ASP A 151 29.09 8.61 14.28
C ASP A 151 27.90 9.33 13.58
N LYS A 152 27.03 9.96 14.37
CA LYS A 152 25.81 10.63 13.87
C LYS A 152 26.11 11.84 12.98
N THR A 153 27.24 12.53 13.22
CA THR A 153 27.61 13.71 12.42
C THR A 153 28.05 13.31 11.02
N THR A 154 28.86 12.26 10.88
CA THR A 154 29.29 11.70 9.59
C THR A 154 28.11 11.13 8.80
N LEU A 155 27.14 10.49 9.45
CA LEU A 155 25.90 10.05 8.79
C LEU A 155 25.09 11.25 8.25
N LYS A 156 24.86 12.28 9.07
CA LYS A 156 24.13 13.49 8.64
C LYS A 156 24.85 14.19 7.49
N ASP A 157 26.18 14.34 7.57
CA ASP A 157 27.00 14.93 6.53
C ASP A 157 26.95 14.11 5.23
N HIS A 158 26.98 12.78 5.35
CA HIS A 158 26.85 11.88 4.22
C HIS A 158 25.49 12.05 3.51
N MET A 159 24.39 12.02 4.27
CA MET A 159 23.04 12.16 3.72
C MET A 159 22.86 13.52 3.04
N ARG A 160 23.41 14.59 3.63
CA ARG A 160 23.38 15.94 3.07
C ARG A 160 24.21 16.05 1.79
N LYS A 161 25.48 15.63 1.81
CA LYS A 161 26.43 15.76 0.68
C LYS A 161 26.03 14.91 -0.53
N LYS A 162 25.50 13.70 -0.29
CA LYS A 162 25.04 12.81 -1.36
C LYS A 162 23.57 12.96 -1.72
N ALA A 163 22.87 13.92 -1.10
CA ALA A 163 21.44 14.13 -1.27
C ALA A 163 20.61 12.83 -1.13
N HIS A 164 20.96 11.98 -0.15
CA HIS A 164 20.20 10.78 0.21
C HIS A 164 18.95 11.20 1.00
N ARG A 165 17.98 11.70 0.25
CA ARG A 165 16.74 12.36 0.71
C ARG A 165 15.52 11.44 0.67
N ARG A 166 15.72 10.18 0.30
CA ARG A 166 14.68 9.16 0.17
C ARG A 166 15.14 7.91 0.89
N ILE A 167 14.20 6.99 1.12
CA ILE A 167 14.54 5.63 1.54
C ILE A 167 14.97 4.80 0.32
N ASN A 168 15.64 3.68 0.58
CA ASN A 168 15.97 2.71 -0.45
C ASN A 168 14.69 2.08 -1.02
N ALA A 169 14.41 2.34 -2.30
CA ALA A 169 13.27 1.76 -3.02
C ALA A 169 13.33 0.21 -3.07
N GLY A 170 14.53 -0.36 -3.21
CA GLY A 170 14.69 -1.82 -3.30
C GLY A 170 14.56 -2.55 -1.96
N ASN A 171 14.35 -1.84 -0.85
CA ASN A 171 14.21 -2.48 0.46
C ASN A 171 12.76 -2.88 0.74
N ARG A 172 12.49 -4.17 0.51
CA ARG A 172 11.18 -4.80 0.67
C ARG A 172 10.63 -4.81 2.10
N GLU A 173 11.46 -4.50 3.11
CA GLU A 173 10.98 -4.35 4.49
C GLU A 173 9.99 -3.20 4.63
N TYR A 174 10.10 -2.17 3.78
CA TYR A 174 9.22 -1.01 3.82
C TYR A 174 7.93 -1.21 3.03
N ASP A 175 7.84 -2.22 2.17
CA ASP A 175 6.67 -2.47 1.32
C ASP A 175 5.38 -2.56 2.14
N ARG A 176 5.46 -3.11 3.36
CA ARG A 176 4.32 -3.27 4.28
C ARG A 176 3.70 -1.95 4.75
N PHE A 177 4.42 -0.83 4.63
CA PHE A 177 3.96 0.48 5.09
C PHE A 177 3.24 1.28 3.99
N TYR A 178 3.22 0.77 2.76
CA TYR A 178 2.61 1.46 1.61
C TYR A 178 1.33 0.78 1.18
N VAL A 179 0.23 1.55 1.14
CA VAL A 179 -1.11 1.04 0.79
C VAL A 179 -1.15 0.42 -0.61
N ILE A 180 -0.42 1.00 -1.56
CA ILE A 180 -0.33 0.50 -2.94
C ILE A 180 0.10 -0.97 -3.03
N ASN A 181 0.91 -1.47 -2.09
CA ASN A 181 1.37 -2.87 -2.06
C ASN A 181 0.29 -3.88 -1.61
N TYR A 182 -0.91 -3.38 -1.29
CA TYR A 182 -2.07 -4.15 -0.91
C TYR A 182 -3.20 -4.12 -1.95
N LEU A 183 -3.16 -3.16 -2.89
CA LEU A 183 -4.23 -2.95 -3.88
C LEU A 183 -4.31 -4.06 -4.93
N GLU A 184 -3.17 -4.56 -5.42
CA GLU A 184 -3.17 -5.49 -6.57
C GLU A 184 -2.74 -6.92 -6.24
N LEU A 185 -3.44 -7.88 -6.86
CA LEU A 185 -3.11 -9.31 -6.85
C LEU A 185 -1.80 -9.55 -7.60
N GLY A 186 -0.72 -9.71 -6.85
CA GLY A 186 0.56 -10.18 -7.39
C GLY A 186 1.45 -9.11 -8.01
N LYS A 187 1.08 -7.83 -7.96
CA LYS A 187 1.91 -6.72 -8.43
C LYS A 187 2.59 -5.96 -7.30
N THR A 188 3.83 -5.52 -7.50
CA THR A 188 4.57 -4.63 -6.58
C THR A 188 4.33 -3.16 -6.95
N TRP A 189 4.54 -2.23 -6.03
CA TRP A 189 4.46 -0.79 -6.33
C TRP A 189 5.38 -0.35 -7.50
N GLU A 190 6.49 -1.06 -7.71
CA GLU A 190 7.41 -0.85 -8.84
C GLU A 190 6.76 -1.22 -10.17
N GLU A 191 5.94 -2.27 -10.20
CA GLU A 191 5.19 -2.71 -11.37
C GLU A 191 4.03 -1.76 -11.66
N VAL A 192 3.30 -1.32 -10.62
CA VAL A 192 2.20 -0.34 -10.76
C VAL A 192 2.71 1.01 -11.29
N GLN A 193 3.84 1.53 -10.77
CA GLN A 193 4.44 2.75 -11.32
C GLN A 193 4.90 2.62 -12.78
N SER A 194 5.28 1.41 -13.20
CA SER A 194 5.75 1.17 -14.57
C SER A 194 4.63 1.01 -15.60
N GLU A 195 3.39 0.79 -15.12
CA GLU A 195 2.16 0.70 -15.91
C GLU A 195 1.52 2.08 -16.09
N ASP A 196 1.56 2.94 -15.06
CA ASP A 196 1.02 4.32 -15.11
C ASP A 196 1.71 5.20 -16.18
N ASP A 197 2.96 4.89 -16.56
CA ASP A 197 3.68 5.55 -17.67
C ASP A 197 3.29 5.01 -19.07
N ARG A 198 2.51 3.92 -19.16
CA ARG A 198 2.14 3.24 -20.42
C ARG A 198 0.67 3.35 -20.80
N ASP A 199 -0.22 3.61 -19.85
CA ASP A 199 -1.68 3.50 -20.04
C ASP A 199 -2.42 4.85 -20.20
N LEU A 200 -1.78 5.86 -20.80
CA LEU A 200 -2.48 7.01 -21.40
C LEU A 200 -3.06 6.67 -22.79
N VAL A 201 -3.65 5.49 -22.94
CA VAL A 201 -4.38 5.06 -24.13
C VAL A 201 -5.72 4.48 -23.71
N ASP A 202 -6.69 5.40 -23.66
CA ASP A 202 -8.10 5.24 -24.06
C ASP A 202 -8.58 3.80 -24.21
N ASP A 203 -9.25 3.27 -23.19
CA ASP A 203 -10.23 2.21 -23.37
C ASP A 203 -11.51 2.58 -22.60
N GLU A 204 -12.47 3.08 -23.38
CA GLU A 204 -13.87 3.28 -23.03
C GLU A 204 -14.53 1.92 -22.73
N ASP A 205 -14.45 1.44 -21.49
CA ASP A 205 -15.47 0.57 -20.87
C ASP A 205 -15.01 0.17 -19.45
N ASP A 206 -15.20 1.07 -18.49
CA ASP A 206 -15.17 0.70 -17.08
C ASP A 206 -16.56 0.95 -16.48
N ASP A 207 -17.32 -0.14 -16.36
CA ASP A 207 -18.66 -0.18 -15.79
C ASP A 207 -18.55 -0.09 -14.25
N TRP A 208 -18.41 1.15 -13.77
CA TRP A 208 -18.30 1.54 -12.35
C TRP A 208 -19.58 1.32 -11.52
N SER A 209 -20.52 0.46 -11.96
CA SER A 209 -21.84 0.35 -11.33
C SER A 209 -21.88 -0.45 -10.02
N ASP A 210 -20.79 -1.11 -9.63
CA ASP A 210 -20.72 -1.94 -8.41
C ASP A 210 -19.99 -1.29 -7.21
N TRP A 211 -19.45 -0.06 -7.37
CA TRP A 211 -18.86 0.68 -6.25
C TRP A 211 -19.96 1.26 -5.35
N ARG A 212 -20.23 0.60 -4.22
CA ARG A 212 -21.03 1.21 -3.14
C ARG A 212 -20.20 2.30 -2.49
N ALA A 213 -20.36 3.52 -2.99
CA ALA A 213 -19.79 4.72 -2.39
C ALA A 213 -20.19 4.78 -0.91
N HIS A 214 -19.20 4.65 -0.03
CA HIS A 214 -19.34 5.12 1.35
C HIS A 214 -19.64 6.64 1.26
N PRO A 215 -20.49 7.22 2.13
CA PRO A 215 -20.87 8.62 2.00
C PRO A 215 -19.62 9.50 2.09
N VAL A 216 -19.12 9.95 0.94
CA VAL A 216 -17.99 10.87 0.86
C VAL A 216 -18.56 12.24 1.14
N CYS A 217 -18.30 12.79 2.33
CA CYS A 217 -18.61 14.18 2.60
C CYS A 217 -17.80 15.04 1.62
N ALA A 218 -18.47 15.88 0.84
CA ALA A 218 -17.83 16.88 0.01
C ALA A 218 -17.18 17.95 0.91
N VAL A 219 -15.93 18.27 0.66
CA VAL A 219 -15.13 19.26 1.42
C VAL A 219 -14.96 20.53 0.59
N CYS A 220 -14.95 21.70 1.25
CA CYS A 220 -14.60 22.96 0.60
C CYS A 220 -13.09 23.02 0.31
N LEU A 221 -12.70 23.61 -0.83
CA LEU A 221 -11.29 23.80 -1.19
C LEU A 221 -10.59 24.93 -0.42
N PHE A 222 -11.36 25.82 0.20
CA PHE A 222 -10.86 27.08 0.76
C PHE A 222 -11.05 27.19 2.28
N CYS A 223 -11.75 26.24 2.91
CA CYS A 223 -11.94 26.19 4.37
C CYS A 223 -12.33 24.78 4.84
N ASP A 224 -12.46 24.62 6.16
CA ASP A 224 -12.73 23.33 6.82
C ASP A 224 -14.21 22.88 6.75
N GLN A 225 -15.06 23.55 5.95
CA GLN A 225 -16.47 23.21 5.84
C GLN A 225 -16.70 21.94 5.00
N GLN A 226 -17.51 21.02 5.53
CA GLN A 226 -17.87 19.77 4.88
C GLN A 226 -19.39 19.67 4.71
N SER A 227 -19.85 18.94 3.70
CA SER A 227 -21.28 18.72 3.46
C SER A 227 -21.54 17.38 2.79
N GLU A 228 -22.71 16.81 3.04
CA GLU A 228 -23.10 15.49 2.52
C GLU A 228 -23.40 15.49 1.01
N THR A 229 -23.51 16.65 0.39
CA THR A 229 -23.93 16.81 -1.02
C THR A 229 -23.07 17.86 -1.70
N MET A 230 -22.64 17.60 -2.94
CA MET A 230 -21.82 18.53 -3.73
C MET A 230 -22.48 19.89 -3.93
N ASP A 231 -23.81 19.95 -4.11
CA ASP A 231 -24.56 21.20 -4.31
C ASP A 231 -24.37 22.20 -3.15
N LYS A 232 -24.31 21.70 -1.92
CA LYS A 232 -24.09 22.51 -0.72
C LYS A 232 -22.67 23.09 -0.70
N ILE A 233 -21.67 22.32 -1.15
CA ILE A 233 -20.30 22.80 -1.28
C ILE A 233 -20.17 23.82 -2.40
N TYR A 234 -20.81 23.61 -3.56
CA TYR A 234 -20.80 24.60 -4.64
C TYR A 234 -21.41 25.92 -4.21
N THR A 235 -22.56 25.87 -3.53
CA THR A 235 -23.21 27.07 -2.98
C THR A 235 -22.29 27.75 -1.96
N HIS A 236 -21.69 26.99 -1.04
CA HIS A 236 -20.76 27.54 -0.06
C HIS A 236 -19.52 28.18 -0.70
N MET A 237 -18.91 27.53 -1.70
CA MET A 237 -17.76 28.08 -2.43
C MET A 237 -18.13 29.38 -3.14
N GLN A 238 -19.33 29.47 -3.71
CA GLN A 238 -19.83 30.67 -4.39
C GLN A 238 -20.15 31.80 -3.39
N GLU A 239 -20.85 31.49 -2.29
CA GLU A 239 -21.32 32.50 -1.33
C GLU A 239 -20.23 32.97 -0.36
N ALA A 240 -19.44 32.04 0.21
CA ALA A 240 -18.44 32.35 1.23
C ALA A 240 -17.09 32.74 0.62
N HIS A 241 -16.74 32.17 -0.54
CA HIS A 241 -15.43 32.35 -1.17
C HIS A 241 -15.50 33.06 -2.53
N GLY A 242 -16.70 33.41 -3.03
CA GLY A 242 -16.87 34.05 -4.33
C GLY A 242 -16.39 33.19 -5.50
N PHE A 243 -16.23 31.89 -5.28
CA PHE A 243 -15.65 30.96 -6.23
C PHE A 243 -16.74 30.13 -6.90
N ASP A 244 -16.92 30.36 -8.20
CA ASP A 244 -17.90 29.65 -9.02
C ASP A 244 -17.20 28.60 -9.89
N LEU A 245 -17.24 27.34 -9.43
CA LEU A 245 -16.63 26.22 -10.14
C LEU A 245 -17.30 25.95 -11.49
N HIS A 246 -18.61 26.15 -11.59
CA HIS A 246 -19.35 25.91 -12.83
C HIS A 246 -18.93 26.90 -13.91
N ARG A 247 -18.72 28.16 -13.55
CA ARG A 247 -18.23 29.18 -14.48
C ARG A 247 -16.81 28.91 -14.95
N LEU A 248 -15.92 28.51 -14.05
CA LEU A 248 -14.55 28.12 -14.43
C LEU A 248 -14.53 26.90 -15.35
N ARG A 249 -15.41 25.93 -15.13
CA ARG A 249 -15.52 24.76 -16.01
C ARG A 249 -15.93 25.15 -17.42
N THR A 250 -16.90 26.06 -17.57
CA THR A 250 -17.30 26.57 -18.88
C THR A 250 -16.21 27.39 -19.55
N ASP A 251 -15.48 28.22 -18.80
CA ASP A 251 -14.41 29.07 -19.33
C ASP A 251 -13.17 28.26 -19.80
N LEU A 252 -12.97 27.04 -19.28
CA LEU A 252 -11.91 26.12 -19.70
C LEU A 252 -12.33 25.18 -20.85
N SER A 253 -13.62 25.19 -21.21
CA SER A 253 -14.19 24.36 -22.28
C SER A 253 -14.27 25.09 -23.62
N GLU A 254 -13.88 26.37 -23.66
CA GLU A 254 -13.72 27.21 -24.86
C GLU A 254 -12.24 27.43 -25.18
#